data_AF-A0A2V7TQW9-F1
#
_entry.id   AF-A0A2V7TQW9-F1
#
_cell.length_a   1.000
_cell.length_b   1.000
_cell.length_c   1.000
_cell.angle_alpha   90.00
_cell.angle_beta   90.00
_cell.angle_gamma   90.00
#
_symmetry.space_group_name_H-M   'P 1'
#
loop_
_entity.id
_entity.type
_entity.pdbx_description
1 polymer ?
#
loop_
_entity_poly.entity_id
_entity_poly.type
_entity_poly.pdbx_seq_one_letter_code
_entity_poly.pdbx_strand_id
1 'polypeptide(L)' 'RDDSSLVRKAEYSVDGGRWQEVHPVDGINDEMEETYEIPVGNLGSPGPHVLVVRGTDLLGNASTARIEVP' A
#
# COMPACT_ATOMS: atom_id res chain seq x y z
N ARG A 1 -8.31 -13.57 -7.69
CA ARG A 1 -8.58 -12.12 -7.81
C ARG A 1 -10.00 -11.95 -7.30
N ASP A 2 -10.20 -11.35 -6.14
CA ASP A 2 -11.55 -11.00 -5.67
C ASP A 2 -11.83 -9.60 -6.24
N ASP A 3 -12.74 -9.52 -7.20
CA ASP A 3 -13.01 -8.32 -8.00
C ASP A 3 -14.26 -7.56 -7.51
N SER A 4 -14.66 -7.74 -6.25
CA SER A 4 -16.00 -7.33 -5.79
C SER A 4 -16.07 -6.46 -4.54
N SER A 5 -14.97 -6.30 -3.81
CA SER A 5 -14.97 -5.59 -2.53
C SER A 5 -14.07 -4.36 -2.54
N LEU A 6 -14.59 -3.24 -2.05
CA LEU A 6 -13.83 -2.00 -1.87
C LEU A 6 -12.66 -2.22 -0.92
N VAL A 7 -11.55 -1.52 -1.17
CA VAL A 7 -10.41 -1.51 -0.25
C VAL A 7 -10.84 -0.82 1.03
N ARG A 8 -10.76 -1.51 2.16
CA ARG A 8 -11.04 -0.91 3.47
C ARG A 8 -9.80 -0.19 4.01
N LYS A 9 -8.62 -0.77 3.77
CA LYS A 9 -7.36 -0.28 4.28
C LYS A 9 -6.23 -0.59 3.31
N ALA A 10 -5.38 0.40 3.06
CA ALA A 10 -4.11 0.23 2.37
C ALA A 10 -2.95 0.58 3.32
N GLU A 11 -1.91 -0.23 3.30
CA GLU A 11 -0.71 -0.04 4.11
C GLU A 11 0.53 -0.37 3.30
N TYR A 12 1.67 0.21 3.67
CA TYR A 12 2.96 -0.11 3.08
C TYR A 12 4.03 -0.32 4.15
N SER A 13 5.06 -1.10 3.80
CA SER A 13 6.23 -1.35 4.61
C SER A 13 7.48 -1.22 3.76
N VAL A 14 8.50 -0.55 4.29
CA VAL A 14 9.82 -0.44 3.69
C VAL A 14 10.76 -1.43 4.40
N ASP A 15 11.46 -2.27 3.63
CA ASP A 15 12.45 -3.25 4.09
C ASP A 15 11.98 -4.18 5.24
N GLY A 16 10.68 -4.50 5.24
CA GLY A 16 10.08 -5.32 6.30
C GLY A 16 9.97 -4.63 7.67
N GLY A 17 10.07 -3.30 7.70
CA GLY A 17 9.83 -2.48 8.87
C GLY A 17 8.36 -2.43 9.31
N ARG A 18 8.00 -1.35 10.00
CA ARG A 18 6.64 -1.15 10.47
C ARG A 18 5.70 -0.84 9.29
N TRP A 19 4.51 -1.44 9.30
CA TRP A 19 3.41 -1.07 8.41
C TRP A 19 2.92 0.35 8.70
N GLN A 20 2.83 1.15 7.65
CA GLN A 20 2.33 2.51 7.65
C GLN A 20 1.06 2.56 6.82
N GLU A 21 0.01 3.18 7.34
CA GLU A 21 -1.23 3.36 6.59
C GLU A 21 -1.03 4.40 5.49
N VAL A 22 -1.64 4.17 4.33
CA VAL A 22 -1.71 5.12 3.22
C VAL A 22 -3.16 5.37 2.87
N HIS A 23 -3.49 6.64 2.63
CA HIS A 23 -4.81 7.06 2.23
C HIS A 23 -4.86 7.27 0.73
N PRO A 24 -6.04 7.05 0.11
CA PRO A 24 -6.21 7.31 -1.30
C PRO A 24 -6.05 8.79 -1.63
N VAL A 25 -5.76 9.08 -2.90
CA VAL A 25 -5.48 10.44 -3.39
C VAL A 25 -6.67 11.38 -3.19
N ASP A 26 -7.90 10.86 -3.31
CA ASP A 26 -9.14 11.60 -3.07
C ASP A 26 -9.57 11.63 -1.58
N GLY A 27 -8.88 10.86 -0.73
CA GLY A 27 -9.07 10.79 0.70
C GLY A 27 -10.11 9.78 1.20
N ILE A 28 -10.84 9.07 0.33
CA ILE A 28 -11.87 8.10 0.74
C ILE A 28 -11.81 6.85 -0.13
N ASN A 29 -11.73 5.66 0.48
CA ASN A 29 -11.80 4.41 -0.29
C ASN A 29 -13.26 4.07 -0.64
N ASP A 30 -13.81 4.65 -1.70
CA ASP A 30 -15.17 4.41 -2.17
C ASP A 30 -15.28 3.99 -3.65
N GLU A 31 -14.14 3.91 -4.35
CA GLU A 31 -14.06 3.41 -5.72
C GLU A 31 -13.62 1.94 -5.82
N MET A 32 -14.00 1.28 -6.92
CA MET A 32 -13.57 -0.11 -7.21
C MET A 32 -12.07 -0.20 -7.51
N GLU A 33 -11.51 0.87 -8.07
CA GLU A 33 -10.09 1.06 -8.31
C GLU A 33 -9.68 2.30 -7.57
N GLU A 34 -8.61 2.21 -6.78
CA GLU A 34 -8.20 3.29 -5.89
C GLU A 34 -6.74 3.64 -6.15
N THR A 35 -6.43 4.94 -6.13
CA THR A 35 -5.07 5.44 -6.36
C THR A 35 -4.45 5.91 -5.07
N TYR A 36 -3.23 5.44 -4.79
CA TYR A 36 -2.46 5.81 -3.60
C TYR A 36 -1.11 6.41 -3.99
N GLU A 37 -0.69 7.45 -3.27
CA GLU A 37 0.65 8.00 -3.36
C GLU A 37 1.45 7.70 -2.09
N ILE A 38 2.58 7.01 -2.25
CA ILE A 38 3.49 6.67 -1.14
C ILE A 38 4.78 7.48 -1.32
N PRO A 39 5.06 8.46 -0.45
CA PRO A 39 6.29 9.22 -0.52
C PRO A 39 7.47 8.36 -0.07
N VAL A 40 8.30 7.92 -1.01
CA VAL A 40 9.53 7.14 -0.76
C VAL A 40 10.77 8.02 -0.53
N GLY A 41 10.58 9.17 0.13
CA GLY A 41 11.65 10.14 0.39
C GLY A 41 12.50 9.77 1.61
N ASN A 42 13.82 9.72 1.42
CA ASN A 42 14.84 9.59 2.47
C ASN A 42 14.67 8.31 3.33
N LEU A 43 14.86 7.15 2.69
CA LEU A 43 14.77 5.82 3.32
C LEU A 43 15.91 5.50 4.31
N GLY A 44 16.65 6.52 4.75
CA GLY A 44 17.69 6.42 5.78
C GLY A 44 19.03 5.85 5.31
N SER A 45 19.07 5.18 4.16
CA SER A 45 20.29 4.69 3.54
C SER A 45 20.24 4.83 2.01
N PRO A 46 21.40 4.93 1.33
CA PRO A 46 21.46 4.81 -0.12
C PRO A 46 21.38 3.34 -0.56
N GLY A 47 20.81 3.09 -1.74
CA GLY A 47 20.76 1.78 -2.38
C GLY A 47 19.33 1.25 -2.53
N PRO A 48 19.16 0.07 -3.15
CA PRO A 48 17.84 -0.48 -3.42
C PRO A 48 17.10 -0.83 -2.12
N HIS A 49 15.85 -0.42 -2.06
CA HIS A 49 14.92 -0.69 -0.97
C HIS A 49 13.73 -1.48 -1.47
N VAL A 50 13.10 -2.25 -0.58
CA VAL A 50 11.92 -3.04 -0.90
C VAL A 50 10.70 -2.40 -0.26
N LEU A 51 9.77 -1.95 -1.11
CA LEU A 51 8.45 -1.53 -0.71
C LEU A 51 7.48 -2.70 -0.87
N VAL A 52 6.74 -3.02 0.19
CA VAL A 52 5.60 -3.94 0.13
C VAL A 52 4.34 -3.17 0.45
N VAL A 53 3.33 -3.28 -0.41
CA VAL A 53 2.00 -2.70 -0.23
C VAL A 53 1.02 -3.82 0.09
N ARG A 54 0.08 -3.58 1.01
CA ARG A 54 -1.01 -4.48 1.36
C ARG A 54 -2.34 -3.73 1.28
N GLY A 55 -3.28 -4.27 0.53
CA GLY A 55 -4.69 -3.86 0.55
C GLY A 55 -5.51 -4.91 1.32
N THR A 56 -6.43 -4.46 2.16
CA THR A 56 -7.41 -5.31 2.86
C THR A 56 -8.82 -4.81 2.61
N ASP A 57 -9.76 -5.70 2.27
CA ASP A 57 -11.16 -5.36 2.04
C ASP A 57 -12.02 -5.42 3.33
N LEU A 58 -13.32 -5.14 3.19
CA LEU A 58 -14.28 -5.18 4.31
C LEU A 58 -14.51 -6.58 4.91
N LEU A 59 -14.23 -7.64 4.15
CA LEU A 59 -14.37 -9.03 4.59
C LEU A 59 -13.08 -9.57 5.22
N GLY A 60 -12.01 -8.75 5.24
CA GLY A 60 -10.71 -9.12 5.77
C GLY A 60 -9.83 -9.89 4.77
N ASN A 61 -10.21 -9.94 3.49
CA ASN A 61 -9.33 -10.48 2.46
C ASN A 61 -8.17 -9.50 2.26
N ALA A 62 -6.95 -10.02 2.20
CA ALA A 62 -5.75 -9.21 2.01
C ALA A 62 -4.97 -9.67 0.75
N SER A 63 -4.45 -8.70 0.02
CA SER A 63 -3.54 -8.90 -1.11
C SER A 63 -2.30 -8.02 -0.94
N THR A 64 -1.16 -8.49 -1.46
CA THR A 64 0.12 -7.77 -1.35
C THR A 64 0.82 -7.62 -2.69
N ALA A 65 1.47 -6.47 -2.89
CA ALA A 65 2.36 -6.21 -4.01
C ALA A 65 3.76 -5.80 -3.50
N ARG A 66 4.81 -6.16 -4.24
CA ARG A 66 6.21 -5.85 -3.91
C ARG A 66 6.84 -5.06 -5.04
N ILE A 67 7.54 -3.98 -4.70
CA ILE A 67 8.28 -3.11 -5.62
C ILE A 67 9.68 -2.85 -5.05
N GLU A 68 10.68 -2.85 -5.92
CA GLU A 68 12.02 -2.35 -5.59
C GLU A 68 12.09 -0.86 -5.93
N VAL A 69 12.52 -0.03 -4.99
CA VAL A 69 12.71 1.40 -5.19
C VAL A 69 14.21 1.73 -5.06
N PRO A 70 14.74 2.62 -5.92
CA PRO A 70 16.16 2.95 -5.95
C PRO A 70 16.64 3.81 -4.77
#